data_AF-A0A9X1F528-F1
#
_entry.id   AF-A0A9X1F528-F1
#
_cell.length_a   1.000
_cell.length_b   1.000
_cell.length_c   1.000
_cell.angle_alpha   90.00
_cell.angle_beta   90.00
_cell.angle_gamma   90.00
#
_symmetry.space_group_name_H-M   'P 1'
#
loop_
_entity.id
_entity.type
_entity.pdbx_description
1 polymer ?
#
loop_
_entity_poly.entity_id
_entity_poly.type
_entity_poly.pdbx_seq_one_letter_code
_entity_poly.pdbx_strand_id
1 'polypeptide(L)'
;MTKPTSLRMCAASLLAGLSLLLSGCFITPGKFTSELVLTDENEFTFTYEGEVFFLGLSQLAKMAAEEDAKFEAMCFDEDTGEDRECTQIEIDDQRANWEMGAEMRAIEAKREGEQMAAIMGDIDPTDPEAAEGLRQTLLRQNGWERVDIKGDGVFDVTYSVTGTLGHDFMFPIIEGMPPSNPFVQIIVRDEGVVRVNAPGFAAQNEDNPFGAMMGGMTGMAGLAVLNESKDDKADAMPDIPQLEGTFTIVTKGQMNIRANNTDEGPSPTPTGEALTWDITARTNAGPTALIAIGQ
;
A
#
# COMPACT_ATOMS: atom_id res chain seq x y z
N MET A 1 7.76 -6.77 47.54
CA MET A 1 7.64 -7.53 46.27
C MET A 1 7.35 -6.54 45.15
N THR A 2 8.38 -6.01 44.51
CA THR A 2 8.28 -5.08 43.38
C THR A 2 8.28 -5.88 42.09
N LYS A 3 7.26 -5.73 41.24
CA LYS A 3 7.18 -6.39 39.91
C LYS A 3 7.72 -5.42 38.84
N PRO A 4 8.91 -5.65 38.25
CA PRO A 4 9.43 -4.82 37.16
C PRO A 4 9.06 -5.41 35.78
N THR A 5 7.86 -5.99 35.64
CA THR A 5 7.55 -6.89 34.52
C THR A 5 6.74 -6.23 33.38
N SER A 6 6.08 -5.09 33.60
CA SER A 6 5.24 -4.46 32.56
C SER A 6 6.04 -3.72 31.49
N LEU A 7 7.05 -2.93 31.88
CA LEU A 7 7.83 -2.12 30.95
C LEU A 7 8.60 -2.96 29.92
N ARG A 8 9.13 -4.12 30.37
CA ARG A 8 9.88 -5.05 29.50
C ARG A 8 8.97 -5.82 28.55
N MET A 9 7.73 -6.13 28.95
CA MET A 9 6.74 -6.74 28.06
C MET A 9 6.24 -5.74 27.02
N CYS A 10 5.94 -4.49 27.41
CA CYS A 10 5.54 -3.44 26.48
C CYS A 10 6.64 -3.15 25.45
N ALA A 11 7.90 -3.04 25.87
CA ALA A 11 9.03 -2.86 24.96
C ALA A 11 9.20 -4.05 23.99
N ALA A 12 9.03 -5.29 24.48
CA ALA A 12 9.12 -6.48 23.63
C ALA A 12 7.98 -6.57 22.61
N SER A 13 6.75 -6.18 22.96
CA SER A 13 5.63 -6.11 22.02
C SER A 13 5.77 -4.96 21.02
N LEU A 14 6.32 -3.81 21.44
CA LEU A 14 6.60 -2.70 20.52
C LEU A 14 7.70 -3.09 19.51
N LEU A 15 8.78 -3.73 19.99
CA LEU A 15 9.87 -4.23 19.15
C LEU A 15 9.38 -5.33 18.20
N ALA A 16 8.54 -6.27 18.65
CA ALA A 16 7.98 -7.30 17.79
C ALA A 16 7.01 -6.73 16.75
N GLY A 17 6.21 -5.71 17.12
CA GLY A 17 5.37 -4.96 16.19
C GLY A 17 6.21 -4.22 15.15
N LEU A 18 7.26 -3.49 15.57
CA LEU A 18 8.19 -2.81 14.68
C LEU A 18 8.94 -3.76 13.75
N SER A 19 9.26 -4.96 14.22
CA SER A 19 9.97 -5.99 13.43
C SER A 19 9.12 -6.52 12.28
N LEU A 20 7.79 -6.48 12.40
CA LEU A 20 6.85 -6.85 11.33
C LEU A 20 6.59 -5.70 10.34
N LEU A 21 6.83 -4.45 10.76
CA LEU A 21 6.71 -3.26 9.90
C LEU A 21 7.84 -3.18 8.86
N LEU A 22 9.00 -3.79 9.14
CA LEU A 22 10.21 -3.62 8.34
C LEU A 22 10.30 -4.48 7.07
N SER A 23 9.35 -5.37 6.81
CA SER A 23 9.53 -6.45 5.82
C SER A 23 8.58 -6.43 4.61
N GLY A 24 7.83 -5.34 4.36
CA GLY A 24 6.91 -5.29 3.22
C GLY A 24 6.81 -3.94 2.55
N CYS A 25 7.25 -3.84 1.29
CA CYS A 25 6.79 -2.79 0.40
C CYS A 25 5.32 -3.05 0.08
N PHE A 26 4.42 -2.42 0.83
CA PHE A 26 2.99 -2.55 0.58
C PHE A 26 2.61 -1.78 -0.69
N ILE A 27 2.13 -2.52 -1.67
CA ILE A 27 1.55 -1.98 -2.90
C ILE A 27 0.04 -2.16 -2.80
N THR A 28 -0.73 -1.10 -3.05
CA THR A 28 -2.19 -1.16 -3.04
C THR A 28 -2.77 -0.46 -4.28
N PRO A 29 -3.90 -0.92 -4.82
CA PRO A 29 -4.57 -0.21 -5.89
C PRO A 29 -5.29 1.03 -5.34
N GLY A 30 -5.26 2.13 -6.11
CA GLY A 30 -6.07 3.33 -5.87
C GLY A 30 -7.32 3.32 -6.75
N LYS A 31 -7.48 4.35 -7.58
CA LYS A 31 -8.53 4.40 -8.61
C LYS A 31 -8.14 3.62 -9.86
N PHE A 32 -8.98 2.69 -10.33
CA PHE A 32 -8.60 1.87 -11.49
C PHE A 32 -9.77 1.32 -12.32
N THR A 33 -9.44 0.86 -13.52
CA THR A 33 -10.23 -0.06 -14.34
C THR A 33 -9.33 -1.22 -14.75
N SER A 34 -9.81 -2.45 -14.56
CA SER A 34 -9.03 -3.64 -14.91
C SER A 34 -9.90 -4.68 -15.60
N GLU A 35 -9.36 -5.33 -16.63
CA GLU A 35 -10.04 -6.37 -17.38
C GLU A 35 -9.14 -7.59 -17.54
N LEU A 36 -9.72 -8.77 -17.39
CA LEU A 36 -9.12 -10.04 -17.73
C LEU A 36 -9.96 -10.72 -18.81
N VAL A 37 -9.42 -10.80 -20.02
CA VAL A 37 -10.02 -11.55 -21.13
C VAL A 37 -9.41 -12.94 -21.16
N LEU A 38 -10.26 -13.97 -21.17
CA LEU A 38 -9.86 -15.37 -21.28
C LEU A 38 -10.48 -15.98 -22.54
N THR A 39 -9.70 -16.75 -23.28
CA THR A 39 -10.15 -17.43 -24.50
C THR A 39 -10.03 -18.95 -24.37
N ASP A 40 -10.80 -19.67 -25.17
CA ASP A 40 -10.75 -21.13 -25.28
C ASP A 40 -9.48 -21.66 -26.00
N GLU A 41 -8.64 -20.77 -26.51
CA GLU A 41 -7.33 -21.08 -27.11
C GLU A 41 -6.20 -21.15 -26.06
N ASN A 42 -6.54 -21.23 -24.77
CA ASN A 42 -5.60 -21.13 -23.64
C ASN A 42 -4.82 -19.81 -23.63
N GLU A 43 -5.42 -18.71 -24.09
CA GLU A 43 -4.82 -17.37 -24.07
C GLU A 43 -5.55 -16.49 -23.05
N PHE A 44 -4.80 -15.56 -22.46
CA PHE A 44 -5.38 -14.49 -21.67
C PHE A 44 -4.77 -13.14 -22.06
N THR A 45 -5.58 -12.10 -21.94
CA THR A 45 -5.12 -10.71 -21.95
C THR A 45 -5.56 -10.05 -20.65
N PHE A 46 -4.60 -9.52 -19.90
CA PHE A 46 -4.88 -8.76 -18.68
C PHE A 46 -4.51 -7.30 -18.88
N THR A 47 -5.43 -6.41 -18.52
CA THR A 47 -5.23 -4.96 -18.54
C THR A 47 -5.50 -4.35 -17.17
N TYR A 48 -4.74 -3.30 -16.86
CA TYR A 48 -4.92 -2.48 -15.68
C TYR A 48 -4.58 -1.03 -16.03
N GLU A 49 -5.54 -0.14 -15.88
CA GLU A 49 -5.39 1.30 -16.06
C GLU A 49 -5.80 2.00 -14.78
N GLY A 50 -4.87 2.74 -14.16
CA GLY A 50 -5.17 3.46 -12.94
C GLY A 50 -4.00 3.60 -11.98
N GLU A 51 -4.34 3.88 -10.73
CA GLU A 51 -3.40 4.24 -9.68
C GLU A 51 -2.85 3.02 -8.94
N VAL A 52 -1.53 2.96 -8.82
CA VAL A 52 -0.81 2.05 -7.95
C VAL A 52 -0.12 2.87 -6.86
N PHE A 53 -0.38 2.55 -5.60
CA PHE A 53 0.18 3.23 -4.46
C PHE A 53 1.26 2.39 -3.79
N PHE A 54 2.43 3.00 -3.59
CA PHE A 54 3.55 2.41 -2.88
C PHE A 54 3.69 3.08 -1.52
N LEU A 55 3.19 2.40 -0.47
CA LEU A 55 3.15 2.93 0.89
C LEU A 55 4.54 3.36 1.40
N GLY A 56 5.56 2.56 1.08
CA GLY A 56 6.94 2.87 1.46
C GLY A 56 7.37 4.24 0.93
N LEU A 57 7.19 4.50 -0.36
CA LEU A 57 7.55 5.79 -0.97
C LEU A 57 6.74 6.96 -0.40
N SER A 58 5.47 6.76 -0.04
CA SER A 58 4.66 7.79 0.61
C SER A 58 5.19 8.17 2.00
N GLN A 59 5.55 7.17 2.81
CA GLN A 59 6.14 7.42 4.13
C GLN A 59 7.49 8.13 4.02
N LEU A 60 8.32 7.72 3.05
CA LEU A 60 9.60 8.35 2.79
C LEU A 60 9.43 9.82 2.36
N ALA A 61 8.52 10.10 1.43
CA ALA A 61 8.21 11.46 1.00
C ALA A 61 7.71 12.34 2.15
N LYS A 62 6.87 11.80 3.05
CA LYS A 62 6.42 12.51 4.25
C LYS A 62 7.56 12.79 5.22
N MET A 63 8.41 11.81 5.48
CA MET A 63 9.58 12.00 6.35
C MET A 63 10.54 13.04 5.79
N ALA A 64 10.83 13.01 4.48
CA ALA A 64 11.65 14.02 3.81
C ALA A 64 11.00 15.42 3.87
N ALA A 65 9.68 15.51 3.72
CA ALA A 65 8.96 16.78 3.85
C ALA A 65 8.89 17.30 5.30
N GLU A 66 8.92 16.43 6.30
CA GLU A 66 9.03 16.77 7.71
C GLU A 66 10.47 17.13 8.12
N GLU A 67 11.47 16.62 7.38
CA GLU A 67 12.89 16.95 7.53
C GLU A 67 13.20 18.41 7.19
N ASP A 68 12.34 19.07 6.39
CA ASP A 68 12.21 20.52 6.31
C ASP A 68 11.59 21.06 7.61
N ALA A 69 12.26 20.79 8.73
CA ALA A 69 11.82 21.13 10.07
C ALA A 69 11.60 22.65 10.14
N LYS A 70 10.34 23.06 10.17
CA LYS A 70 9.94 24.45 10.35
C LYS A 70 10.22 24.84 11.79
N PHE A 71 10.84 25.99 11.98
CA PHE A 71 11.02 26.53 13.33
C PHE A 71 9.64 26.88 13.90
N GLU A 72 9.24 26.19 14.96
CA GLU A 72 8.08 26.51 15.78
C GLU A 72 8.56 26.87 17.19
N ALA A 73 8.20 28.06 17.66
CA ALA A 73 8.54 28.51 19.01
C ALA A 73 7.55 27.92 20.01
N MET A 74 8.06 27.29 21.06
CA MET A 74 7.24 26.69 22.12
C MET A 74 7.61 27.32 23.46
N CYS A 75 6.63 27.83 24.18
CA CYS A 75 6.82 28.39 25.51
C CYS A 75 5.76 27.84 26.45
N PHE A 76 6.22 27.39 27.62
CA PHE A 76 5.36 26.85 28.65
C PHE A 76 5.33 27.81 29.85
N ASP A 77 4.22 27.81 30.57
CA ASP A 77 4.16 28.37 31.90
C ASP A 77 4.88 27.42 32.87
N GLU A 78 5.86 27.92 33.64
CA GLU A 78 6.68 27.07 34.51
C GLU A 78 5.92 26.54 35.74
N ASP A 79 4.81 27.19 36.12
CA ASP A 79 4.01 26.82 37.28
C ASP A 79 2.88 25.85 36.91
N THR A 80 2.29 25.98 35.72
CA THR A 80 1.17 25.13 35.27
C THR A 80 1.58 24.08 34.25
N GLY A 81 2.70 24.26 33.55
CA GLY A 81 3.12 23.41 32.44
C GLY A 81 2.25 23.54 31.18
N GLU A 82 1.38 24.55 31.12
CA GLU A 82 0.50 24.80 29.99
C GLU A 82 1.20 25.62 28.89
N ASP A 83 0.79 25.41 27.64
CA ASP A 83 1.25 26.19 26.50
C ASP A 83 0.84 27.66 26.66
N ARG A 84 1.79 28.56 26.46
CA ARG A 84 1.56 30.01 26.41
C ARG A 84 2.21 30.65 25.20
N GLU A 85 1.73 31.83 24.85
CA GLU A 85 2.39 32.63 23.81
C GLU A 85 3.82 33.00 24.23
N CYS A 86 4.77 32.76 23.33
CA CYS A 86 6.13 33.20 23.50
C CYS A 86 6.24 34.72 23.36
N THR A 87 7.09 35.33 24.17
CA THR A 87 7.52 36.71 23.93
C THR A 87 8.47 36.77 22.74
N GLN A 88 8.59 37.93 22.08
CA GLN A 88 9.47 38.07 20.91
C GLN A 88 10.94 37.72 21.23
N ILE A 89 11.41 38.06 22.44
CA ILE A 89 12.77 37.74 22.88
C ILE A 89 12.97 36.23 22.98
N GLU A 90 11.99 35.50 23.53
CA GLU A 90 12.05 34.04 23.63
C GLU A 90 12.00 33.38 22.24
N ILE A 91 11.19 33.92 21.31
CA ILE A 91 11.15 33.47 19.92
C ILE A 91 12.51 33.66 19.25
N ASP A 92 13.15 34.83 19.44
CA ASP A 92 14.43 35.15 18.82
C ASP A 92 15.57 34.27 19.38
N ASP A 93 15.58 34.03 20.70
CA ASP A 93 16.55 33.13 21.34
C ASP A 93 16.35 31.66 20.91
N GLN A 94 15.11 31.18 20.85
CA GLN A 94 14.80 29.84 20.36
C GLN A 94 15.19 29.67 18.89
N ARG A 95 14.97 30.70 18.06
CA ARG A 95 15.36 30.71 16.65
C ARG A 95 16.87 30.67 16.49
N ALA A 96 17.60 31.47 17.26
CA ALA A 96 19.07 31.45 17.23
C ALA A 96 19.61 30.07 17.63
N ASN A 97 19.03 29.43 18.65
CA ASN A 97 19.39 28.06 19.05
C ASN A 97 19.06 27.02 17.96
N TRP A 98 17.91 27.17 17.31
CA TRP A 98 17.50 26.32 16.18
C TRP A 98 18.48 26.42 15.00
N GLU A 99 18.88 27.63 14.65
CA GLU A 99 19.83 27.91 13.58
C GLU A 99 21.23 27.35 13.90
N MET A 100 21.70 27.48 15.15
CA MET A 100 22.97 26.87 15.58
C MET A 100 22.97 25.35 15.48
N GLY A 101 21.81 24.71 15.66
CA GLY A 101 21.63 23.27 15.52
C GLY A 101 21.43 22.77 14.08
N ALA A 102 21.40 23.65 13.08
CA ALA A 102 21.04 23.27 11.71
C ALA A 102 22.01 22.26 11.07
N GLU A 103 23.33 22.45 11.25
CA GLU A 103 24.34 21.55 10.68
C GLU A 103 24.25 20.14 11.30
N MET A 104 24.07 20.05 12.62
CA MET A 104 23.92 18.77 13.32
C MET A 104 22.63 18.05 12.91
N ARG A 105 21.53 18.78 12.70
CA ARG A 105 20.28 18.20 12.19
C ARG A 105 20.43 17.68 10.77
N ALA A 106 21.13 18.40 9.90
CA ALA A 106 21.42 17.93 8.54
C ALA A 106 22.29 16.67 8.52
N ILE A 107 23.25 16.55 9.44
CA ILE A 107 24.08 15.34 9.57
C ILE A 107 23.27 14.16 10.09
N GLU A 108 22.42 14.37 11.10
CA GLU A 108 21.60 13.32 11.69
C GLU A 108 20.53 12.83 10.71
N ALA A 109 19.84 13.76 10.04
CA ALA A 109 18.94 13.50 8.90
C ALA A 109 19.56 12.54 7.88
N LYS A 110 20.76 12.89 7.40
CA LYS A 110 21.51 12.06 6.46
C LYS A 110 21.81 10.66 7.01
N ARG A 111 22.22 10.56 8.28
CA ARG A 111 22.54 9.27 8.93
C ARG A 111 21.29 8.40 9.09
N GLU A 112 20.16 8.99 9.44
CA GLU A 112 18.87 8.31 9.58
C GLU A 112 18.34 7.85 8.22
N GLY A 113 18.46 8.69 7.18
CA GLY A 113 18.15 8.35 5.79
C GLY A 113 18.95 7.15 5.29
N GLU A 114 20.28 7.16 5.49
CA GLU A 114 21.16 6.03 5.12
C GLU A 114 20.80 4.72 5.86
N GLN A 115 20.46 4.80 7.15
CA GLN A 115 20.04 3.62 7.92
C GLN A 115 18.69 3.07 7.46
N MET A 116 17.77 3.95 7.09
CA MET A 116 16.45 3.57 6.59
C MET A 116 16.54 2.96 5.18
N ALA A 117 17.41 3.50 4.31
CA ALA A 117 17.70 2.92 2.99
C ALA A 117 18.24 1.49 3.09
N ALA A 118 19.17 1.23 4.02
CA ALA A 118 19.73 -0.09 4.27
C ALA A 118 18.69 -1.10 4.77
N ILE A 119 17.63 -0.62 5.42
CA ILE A 119 16.52 -1.43 5.92
C ILE A 119 15.49 -1.71 4.82
N MET A 120 15.24 -0.75 3.92
CA MET A 120 14.22 -0.82 2.87
C MET A 120 14.72 -1.39 1.53
N GLY A 121 15.94 -1.92 1.48
CA GLY A 121 16.47 -2.62 0.31
C GLY A 121 17.02 -1.68 -0.78
N ASP A 122 17.89 -0.74 -0.39
CA ASP A 122 18.59 0.20 -1.28
C ASP A 122 17.70 1.27 -1.95
N ILE A 123 16.50 1.54 -1.41
CA ILE A 123 15.69 2.70 -1.80
C ILE A 123 16.00 3.84 -0.82
N ASP A 124 16.67 4.89 -1.29
CA ASP A 124 17.03 6.07 -0.48
C ASP A 124 15.77 6.93 -0.19
N PRO A 125 15.40 7.12 1.10
CA PRO A 125 14.26 7.94 1.54
C PRO A 125 14.32 9.39 1.08
N THR A 126 15.54 9.91 0.94
CA THR A 126 15.86 11.32 0.74
C THR A 126 16.13 11.64 -0.73
N ASP A 127 16.14 10.61 -1.58
CA ASP A 127 16.39 10.75 -3.01
C ASP A 127 15.10 11.09 -3.76
N PRO A 128 14.95 12.32 -4.29
CA PRO A 128 13.82 12.67 -5.15
C PRO A 128 13.78 11.83 -6.44
N GLU A 129 14.87 11.14 -6.80
CA GLU A 129 14.97 10.25 -7.96
C GLU A 129 14.48 8.81 -7.67
N ALA A 130 14.18 8.42 -6.42
CA ALA A 130 13.70 7.08 -6.09
C ALA A 130 12.41 6.69 -6.85
N ALA A 131 11.47 7.64 -6.99
CA ALA A 131 10.25 7.45 -7.77
C ALA A 131 10.54 7.25 -9.27
N GLU A 132 11.55 7.96 -9.81
CA GLU A 132 11.97 7.82 -11.21
C GLU A 132 12.70 6.50 -11.44
N GLY A 133 13.54 6.05 -10.51
CA GLY A 133 14.19 4.74 -10.56
C GLY A 133 13.19 3.58 -10.58
N LEU A 134 12.14 3.65 -9.74
CA LEU A 134 11.05 2.68 -9.76
C LEU A 134 10.28 2.73 -11.09
N ARG A 135 9.92 3.93 -11.55
CA ARG A 135 9.26 4.13 -12.86
C ARG A 135 10.05 3.47 -13.99
N GLN A 136 11.36 3.70 -14.06
CA GLN A 136 12.22 3.09 -15.08
C GLN A 136 12.27 1.56 -14.94
N THR A 137 12.28 1.03 -13.73
CA THR A 137 12.26 -0.41 -13.47
C THR A 137 10.94 -1.06 -13.93
N LEU A 138 9.81 -0.40 -13.70
CA LEU A 138 8.51 -0.84 -14.20
C LEU A 138 8.47 -0.84 -15.73
N LEU A 139 8.88 0.28 -16.36
CA LEU A 139 8.90 0.42 -17.83
C LEU A 139 9.86 -0.55 -18.54
N ARG A 140 10.81 -1.17 -17.84
CA ARG A 140 11.67 -2.24 -18.40
C ARG A 140 10.96 -3.60 -18.48
N GLN A 141 9.92 -3.81 -17.68
CA GLN A 141 9.19 -5.09 -17.62
C GLN A 141 8.07 -5.14 -18.66
N ASN A 142 7.89 -6.31 -19.26
CA ASN A 142 6.85 -6.51 -20.26
C ASN A 142 5.46 -6.19 -19.70
N GLY A 143 4.68 -5.47 -20.51
CA GLY A 143 3.30 -5.09 -20.23
C GLY A 143 3.13 -3.72 -19.56
N TRP A 144 4.16 -3.12 -18.97
CA TRP A 144 4.09 -1.74 -18.47
C TRP A 144 4.22 -0.75 -19.63
N GLU A 145 3.09 -0.23 -20.13
CA GLU A 145 3.03 0.67 -21.28
C GLU A 145 3.27 2.14 -20.88
N ARG A 146 2.72 2.56 -19.73
CA ARG A 146 2.83 3.90 -19.17
C ARG A 146 2.95 3.83 -17.67
N VAL A 147 3.83 4.67 -17.11
CA VAL A 147 4.00 4.84 -15.66
C VAL A 147 4.29 6.32 -15.44
N ASP A 148 3.32 7.06 -14.88
CA ASP A 148 3.42 8.48 -14.58
C ASP A 148 3.43 8.68 -13.06
N ILE A 149 4.39 9.47 -12.57
CA ILE A 149 4.54 9.77 -11.14
C ILE A 149 3.53 10.86 -10.79
N LYS A 150 2.61 10.59 -9.86
CA LYS A 150 1.63 11.56 -9.36
C LYS A 150 2.10 12.30 -8.10
N GLY A 151 3.10 11.76 -7.41
CA GLY A 151 3.57 12.25 -6.12
C GLY A 151 3.12 11.36 -4.96
N ASP A 152 3.69 11.55 -3.77
CA ASP A 152 3.32 10.87 -2.53
C ASP A 152 3.26 9.33 -2.60
N GLY A 153 4.07 8.71 -3.49
CA GLY A 153 4.08 7.26 -3.71
C GLY A 153 2.98 6.75 -4.64
N VAL A 154 2.19 7.63 -5.27
CA VAL A 154 1.15 7.29 -6.24
C VAL A 154 1.72 7.31 -7.67
N PHE A 155 1.43 6.26 -8.43
CA PHE A 155 1.76 6.12 -9.85
C PHE A 155 0.49 5.86 -10.64
N ASP A 156 0.27 6.60 -11.72
CA ASP A 156 -0.80 6.36 -12.66
C ASP A 156 -0.23 5.56 -13.84
N VAL A 157 -0.76 4.35 -14.06
CA VAL A 157 -0.16 3.34 -14.92
C VAL A 157 -1.13 2.84 -15.97
N THR A 158 -0.56 2.41 -17.09
CA THR A 158 -1.25 1.59 -18.10
C THR A 158 -0.46 0.29 -18.24
N TYR A 159 -1.08 -0.82 -17.91
CA TYR A 159 -0.52 -2.16 -18.01
C TYR A 159 -1.39 -3.02 -18.94
N SER A 160 -0.76 -3.74 -19.85
CA SER A 160 -1.42 -4.67 -20.75
C SER A 160 -0.48 -5.82 -21.09
N VAL A 161 -0.88 -7.06 -20.80
CA VAL A 161 -0.09 -8.23 -21.15
C VAL A 161 -0.98 -9.30 -21.75
N THR A 162 -0.45 -9.98 -22.75
CA THR A 162 -1.08 -11.18 -23.32
C THR A 162 -0.15 -12.37 -23.10
N GLY A 163 -0.72 -13.47 -22.66
CA GLY A 163 0.00 -14.68 -22.29
C GLY A 163 -0.82 -15.94 -22.50
N THR A 164 -0.25 -17.08 -22.12
CA THR A 164 -0.93 -18.37 -22.22
C THR A 164 -1.27 -18.90 -20.83
N LEU A 165 -2.38 -19.63 -20.71
CA LEU A 165 -2.83 -20.33 -19.51
C LEU A 165 -2.03 -21.64 -19.30
N GLY A 166 -0.73 -21.61 -19.59
CA GLY A 166 0.21 -22.71 -19.32
C GLY A 166 0.96 -22.58 -18.00
N HIS A 167 0.87 -21.42 -17.35
CA HIS A 167 1.46 -21.12 -16.05
C HIS A 167 0.58 -20.11 -15.31
N ASP A 168 0.78 -20.02 -13.99
CA ASP A 168 0.10 -19.04 -13.17
C ASP A 168 0.55 -17.62 -13.53
N PHE A 169 -0.38 -16.67 -13.42
CA PHE A 169 -0.12 -15.26 -13.60
C PHE A 169 -0.47 -14.50 -12.33
N MET A 170 0.35 -13.52 -11.98
CA MET A 170 0.12 -12.62 -10.86
C MET A 170 0.41 -11.20 -11.30
N PHE A 171 -0.38 -10.25 -10.82
CA PHE A 171 -0.17 -8.83 -11.05
C PHE A 171 -0.37 -8.04 -9.75
N PRO A 172 0.51 -7.07 -9.42
CA PRO A 172 1.79 -6.81 -10.07
C PRO A 172 2.86 -7.82 -9.64
N ILE A 173 3.82 -8.09 -10.54
CA ILE A 173 5.12 -8.67 -10.21
C ILE A 173 6.15 -7.64 -10.64
N ILE A 174 7.07 -7.30 -9.75
CA ILE A 174 8.06 -6.24 -9.99
C ILE A 174 9.46 -6.81 -9.73
N GLU A 175 10.32 -6.68 -10.73
CA GLU A 175 11.73 -7.06 -10.64
C GLU A 175 12.41 -6.42 -9.43
N GLY A 176 13.14 -7.23 -8.66
CA GLY A 176 13.87 -6.77 -7.47
C GLY A 176 13.03 -6.61 -6.21
N MET A 177 11.71 -6.79 -6.28
CA MET A 177 10.82 -6.75 -5.12
C MET A 177 10.18 -8.11 -4.83
N PRO A 178 10.05 -8.50 -3.55
CA PRO A 178 9.26 -9.67 -3.19
C PRO A 178 7.82 -9.53 -3.72
N PRO A 179 7.20 -10.60 -4.24
CA PRO A 179 5.81 -10.58 -4.68
C PRO A 179 4.89 -10.59 -3.46
N SER A 180 4.79 -9.44 -2.77
CA SER A 180 3.88 -9.24 -1.66
C SER A 180 2.55 -8.69 -2.17
N ASN A 181 1.46 -9.40 -1.89
CA ASN A 181 0.07 -8.97 -2.09
C ASN A 181 -0.29 -8.61 -3.54
N PRO A 182 -0.38 -9.60 -4.46
CA PRO A 182 -0.81 -9.34 -5.81
C PRO A 182 -2.27 -8.85 -5.84
N PHE A 183 -2.56 -7.92 -6.74
CA PHE A 183 -3.90 -7.43 -7.01
C PHE A 183 -4.76 -8.53 -7.63
N VAL A 184 -4.20 -9.26 -8.60
CA VAL A 184 -4.87 -10.34 -9.32
C VAL A 184 -3.94 -11.55 -9.39
N GLN A 185 -4.52 -12.73 -9.24
CA GLN A 185 -3.89 -14.03 -9.40
C GLN A 185 -4.76 -14.88 -10.34
N ILE A 186 -4.13 -15.48 -11.34
CA ILE A 186 -4.70 -16.48 -12.23
C ILE A 186 -3.95 -17.77 -11.95
N ILE A 187 -4.64 -18.75 -11.37
CA ILE A 187 -4.07 -20.04 -10.98
C ILE A 187 -4.63 -21.09 -11.90
N VAL A 188 -3.76 -21.69 -12.70
CA VAL A 188 -4.11 -22.79 -13.61
C VAL A 188 -4.13 -24.08 -12.80
N ARG A 189 -5.20 -24.84 -12.92
CA ARG A 189 -5.38 -26.13 -12.24
C ARG A 189 -5.44 -27.25 -13.26
N ASP A 190 -5.22 -28.47 -12.77
CA ASP A 190 -5.47 -29.68 -13.53
C ASP A 190 -6.92 -29.70 -14.07
N GLU A 191 -7.15 -30.55 -15.08
CA GLU A 191 -8.46 -30.76 -15.70
C GLU A 191 -9.03 -29.53 -16.43
N GLY A 192 -8.17 -28.60 -16.86
CA GLY A 192 -8.58 -27.47 -17.70
C GLY A 192 -9.41 -26.44 -16.93
N VAL A 193 -9.07 -26.19 -15.67
CA VAL A 193 -9.79 -25.23 -14.82
C VAL A 193 -8.84 -24.10 -14.42
N VAL A 194 -9.32 -22.88 -14.45
CA VAL A 194 -8.59 -21.68 -14.03
C VAL A 194 -9.33 -21.03 -12.87
N ARG A 195 -8.60 -20.73 -11.80
CA ARG A 195 -9.10 -19.94 -10.68
C ARG A 195 -8.55 -18.54 -10.78
N VAL A 196 -9.44 -17.55 -10.81
CA VAL A 196 -9.07 -16.14 -10.72
C VAL A 196 -9.41 -15.67 -9.31
N ASN A 197 -8.43 -15.06 -8.64
CA ASN A 197 -8.63 -14.37 -7.36
C ASN A 197 -8.07 -12.96 -7.50
N ALA A 198 -8.79 -11.95 -7.01
CA ALA A 198 -8.30 -10.58 -6.98
C ALA A 198 -8.24 -10.01 -5.55
N PRO A 199 -7.32 -10.52 -4.71
CA PRO A 199 -7.31 -10.18 -3.28
C PRO A 199 -6.94 -8.73 -2.99
N GLY A 200 -6.19 -8.05 -3.88
CA GLY A 200 -5.87 -6.64 -3.73
C GLY A 200 -7.05 -5.69 -3.98
N PHE A 201 -8.17 -6.18 -4.52
CA PHE A 201 -9.40 -5.40 -4.71
C PHE A 201 -10.38 -5.54 -3.54
N ALA A 202 -9.88 -5.90 -2.35
CA ALA A 202 -10.66 -5.90 -1.11
C ALA A 202 -9.99 -5.02 -0.05
N ALA A 203 -10.78 -4.17 0.59
CA ALA A 203 -10.30 -3.28 1.65
C ALA A 203 -10.08 -4.01 2.99
N GLN A 204 -10.79 -5.11 3.23
CA GLN A 204 -10.82 -5.83 4.51
C GLN A 204 -10.50 -7.33 4.37
N ASN A 205 -9.45 -7.68 3.63
CA ASN A 205 -8.98 -9.06 3.58
C ASN A 205 -8.11 -9.38 4.81
N GLU A 206 -8.39 -10.50 5.50
CA GLU A 206 -7.48 -11.04 6.55
C GLU A 206 -6.10 -11.38 5.98
N ASP A 207 -6.04 -11.70 4.68
CA ASP A 207 -4.82 -11.95 3.93
C ASP A 207 -4.06 -10.67 3.55
N ASN A 208 -4.66 -9.48 3.71
CA ASN A 208 -3.97 -8.21 3.49
C ASN A 208 -3.39 -7.73 4.83
N PRO A 209 -2.05 -7.68 5.00
CA PRO A 209 -1.43 -7.25 6.25
C PRO A 209 -1.80 -5.80 6.61
N PHE A 210 -2.17 -4.96 5.63
CA PHE A 210 -2.70 -3.62 5.89
C PHE A 210 -4.11 -3.68 6.51
N GLY A 211 -4.97 -4.59 6.05
CA GLY A 211 -6.27 -4.86 6.67
C GLY A 211 -6.13 -5.42 8.08
N ALA A 212 -5.17 -6.33 8.28
CA ALA A 212 -4.81 -6.84 9.61
C ALA A 212 -4.21 -5.75 10.52
N MET A 213 -3.40 -4.83 9.97
CA MET A 213 -2.84 -3.69 10.70
C MET A 213 -3.92 -2.69 11.10
N MET A 214 -4.80 -2.30 10.18
CA MET A 214 -5.95 -1.42 10.47
C MET A 214 -6.95 -2.07 11.43
N GLY A 215 -7.21 -3.36 11.29
CA GLY A 215 -8.00 -4.16 12.24
C GLY A 215 -7.34 -4.24 13.62
N GLY A 216 -6.02 -4.40 13.66
CA GLY A 216 -5.23 -4.37 14.89
C GLY A 216 -5.21 -2.99 15.55
N MET A 217 -5.10 -1.92 14.77
CA MET A 217 -5.05 -0.54 15.26
C MET A 217 -6.43 -0.06 15.73
N THR A 218 -7.51 -0.43 15.04
CA THR A 218 -8.90 -0.22 15.53
C THR A 218 -9.20 -1.06 16.77
N GLY A 219 -8.69 -2.30 16.84
CA GLY A 219 -8.77 -3.12 18.06
C GLY A 219 -8.01 -2.52 19.24
N MET A 220 -6.84 -1.91 18.99
CA MET A 220 -6.03 -1.26 20.01
C MET A 220 -6.57 0.12 20.40
N ALA A 221 -7.16 0.88 19.46
CA ALA A 221 -7.92 2.10 19.73
C ALA A 221 -9.19 1.82 20.55
N GLY A 222 -9.89 0.72 20.27
CA GLY A 222 -11.02 0.24 21.08
C GLY A 222 -10.63 -0.10 22.52
N LEU A 223 -9.38 -0.51 22.77
CA LEU A 223 -8.80 -0.70 24.10
C LEU A 223 -8.28 0.61 24.73
N ALA A 224 -7.82 1.57 23.92
CA ALA A 224 -7.38 2.89 24.38
C ALA A 224 -8.56 3.79 24.78
N VAL A 225 -9.75 3.63 24.17
CA VAL A 225 -10.98 4.33 24.59
C VAL A 225 -11.43 3.92 26.01
N LEU A 226 -10.98 2.76 26.52
CA LEU A 226 -11.21 2.35 27.91
C LEU A 226 -10.20 2.94 28.90
N ASN A 227 -9.15 3.62 28.43
CA ASN A 227 -8.10 4.20 29.25
C ASN A 227 -7.84 5.64 28.78
N GLU A 228 -8.59 6.59 29.35
CA GLU A 228 -8.52 8.02 29.02
C GLU A 228 -7.08 8.55 29.08
N SER A 229 -6.48 8.73 27.91
CA SER A 229 -5.31 9.58 27.69
C SER A 229 -5.45 10.11 26.26
N LYS A 230 -6.01 11.31 26.14
CA LYS A 230 -6.03 12.08 24.90
C LYS A 230 -4.62 12.61 24.68
N ASP A 231 -3.78 11.82 24.02
CA ASP A 231 -2.59 12.34 23.34
C ASP A 231 -2.89 12.33 21.85
N ASP A 232 -2.91 13.53 21.26
CA ASP A 232 -3.07 13.79 19.84
C ASP A 232 -1.81 13.36 19.05
N LYS A 233 -1.52 12.05 19.03
CA LYS A 233 -0.57 11.44 18.08
C LYS A 233 -1.32 10.58 17.06
N ALA A 234 -2.43 11.10 16.55
CA ALA A 234 -3.25 10.45 15.52
C ALA A 234 -2.86 10.86 14.08
N ASP A 235 -1.88 11.75 13.88
CA ASP A 235 -1.53 12.29 12.55
C ASP A 235 -0.22 11.71 11.99
N ALA A 236 -0.14 10.37 11.88
CA ALA A 236 0.97 9.72 11.16
C ALA A 236 0.49 8.64 10.18
N MET A 237 -0.78 8.68 9.75
CA MET A 237 -1.21 7.84 8.64
C MET A 237 -0.89 8.51 7.29
N PRO A 238 -0.20 7.81 6.37
CA PRO A 238 -0.08 8.27 4.99
C PRO A 238 -1.47 8.54 4.40
N ASP A 239 -1.59 9.52 3.49
CA ASP A 239 -2.85 9.71 2.76
C ASP A 239 -2.93 8.57 1.74
N ILE A 240 -3.70 7.53 2.08
CA ILE A 240 -3.79 6.32 1.28
C ILE A 240 -4.88 6.54 0.22
N PRO A 241 -4.55 6.43 -1.08
CA PRO A 241 -5.55 6.54 -2.12
C PRO A 241 -6.73 5.62 -1.87
N GLN A 242 -7.93 6.14 -2.11
CA GLN A 242 -9.14 5.37 -1.94
C GLN A 242 -9.22 4.26 -2.99
N LEU A 243 -9.39 3.02 -2.53
CA LEU A 243 -9.67 1.88 -3.39
C LEU A 243 -11.04 2.05 -4.06
N GLU A 244 -11.03 2.30 -5.36
CA GLU A 244 -12.23 2.52 -6.16
C GLU A 244 -11.99 2.08 -7.60
N GLY A 245 -12.87 1.27 -8.17
CA GLY A 245 -12.68 0.87 -9.56
C GLY A 245 -13.61 -0.23 -10.02
N THR A 246 -13.34 -0.73 -11.22
CA THR A 246 -14.08 -1.86 -11.77
C THR A 246 -13.10 -2.94 -12.17
N PHE A 247 -13.42 -4.18 -11.82
CA PHE A 247 -12.75 -5.36 -12.34
C PHE A 247 -13.72 -6.19 -13.17
N THR A 248 -13.31 -6.56 -14.37
CA THR A 248 -14.13 -7.38 -15.28
C THR A 248 -13.36 -8.62 -15.72
N ILE A 249 -14.01 -9.79 -15.67
CA ILE A 249 -13.52 -10.99 -16.35
C ILE A 249 -14.43 -11.23 -17.55
N VAL A 250 -13.85 -11.28 -18.75
CA VAL A 250 -14.56 -11.62 -19.99
C VAL A 250 -14.11 -13.00 -20.45
N THR A 251 -15.03 -13.95 -20.50
CA THR A 251 -14.79 -15.28 -21.05
C THR A 251 -15.31 -15.34 -22.48
N LYS A 252 -14.47 -15.78 -23.43
CA LYS A 252 -14.81 -15.91 -24.85
C LYS A 252 -14.82 -17.38 -25.28
N GLY A 253 -15.57 -17.70 -26.32
CA GLY A 253 -15.58 -19.04 -26.90
C GLY A 253 -16.20 -20.08 -25.97
N GLN A 254 -15.67 -21.30 -25.95
CA GLN A 254 -16.15 -22.43 -25.15
C GLN A 254 -15.59 -22.41 -23.71
N MET A 255 -15.70 -21.28 -23.04
CA MET A 255 -15.33 -21.09 -21.63
C MET A 255 -16.58 -21.13 -20.75
N ASN A 256 -16.52 -21.81 -19.60
CA ASN A 256 -17.68 -22.01 -18.73
C ASN A 256 -17.39 -21.51 -17.30
N ILE A 257 -18.16 -20.53 -16.83
CA ILE A 257 -18.08 -20.01 -15.46
C ILE A 257 -18.75 -21.01 -14.51
N ARG A 258 -17.94 -21.72 -13.71
CA ARG A 258 -18.40 -22.73 -12.74
C ARG A 258 -18.83 -22.12 -11.41
N ALA A 259 -18.15 -21.07 -10.97
CA ALA A 259 -18.44 -20.37 -9.72
C ALA A 259 -17.90 -18.94 -9.80
N ASN A 260 -18.55 -18.01 -9.10
CA ASN A 260 -18.08 -16.65 -8.91
C ASN A 260 -18.72 -16.04 -7.64
N ASN A 261 -18.28 -14.85 -7.25
CA ASN A 261 -18.87 -14.06 -6.17
C ASN A 261 -19.42 -12.70 -6.63
N THR A 262 -19.89 -12.56 -7.89
CA THR A 262 -20.67 -11.39 -8.29
C THR A 262 -22.08 -11.47 -7.70
N ASP A 263 -22.73 -10.32 -7.50
CA ASP A 263 -24.13 -10.26 -7.04
C ASP A 263 -25.11 -10.63 -8.18
N GLU A 264 -24.85 -10.08 -9.38
CA GLU A 264 -25.72 -10.23 -10.55
C GLU A 264 -25.43 -11.50 -11.39
N GLY A 265 -24.35 -12.23 -11.09
CA GLY A 265 -23.89 -13.36 -11.91
C GLY A 265 -23.24 -12.93 -13.24
N PRO A 266 -23.06 -13.85 -14.20
CA PRO A 266 -22.52 -13.56 -15.53
C PRO A 266 -23.54 -12.84 -16.42
N SER A 267 -23.06 -11.85 -17.16
CA SER A 267 -23.82 -11.13 -18.18
C SER A 267 -23.39 -11.57 -19.59
N PRO A 268 -24.31 -11.71 -20.56
CA PRO A 268 -23.96 -12.14 -21.91
C PRO A 268 -23.21 -11.03 -22.66
N THR A 269 -22.18 -11.40 -23.42
CA THR A 269 -21.47 -10.55 -24.38
C THR A 269 -21.61 -11.11 -25.81
N PRO A 270 -21.27 -10.35 -26.87
CA PRO A 270 -21.35 -10.87 -28.25
C PRO A 270 -20.52 -12.13 -28.50
N THR A 271 -19.49 -12.39 -27.69
CA THR A 271 -18.53 -13.48 -27.89
C THR A 271 -18.42 -14.45 -26.71
N GLY A 272 -19.26 -14.29 -25.68
CA GLY A 272 -19.23 -15.13 -24.47
C GLY A 272 -19.94 -14.45 -23.29
N GLU A 273 -19.29 -14.38 -22.13
CA GLU A 273 -19.87 -13.86 -20.89
C GLU A 273 -18.91 -12.89 -20.18
N ALA A 274 -19.45 -12.02 -19.34
CA ALA A 274 -18.69 -11.09 -18.52
C ALA A 274 -19.17 -11.10 -17.06
N LEU A 275 -18.21 -11.17 -16.14
CA LEU A 275 -18.40 -10.94 -14.72
C LEU A 275 -17.80 -9.57 -14.38
N THR A 276 -18.57 -8.69 -13.76
CA THR A 276 -18.12 -7.35 -13.40
C THR A 276 -18.33 -7.12 -11.91
N TRP A 277 -17.31 -6.56 -11.26
CA TRP A 277 -17.34 -6.14 -9.86
C TRP A 277 -17.06 -4.64 -9.77
N ASP A 278 -17.96 -3.93 -9.08
CA ASP A 278 -17.70 -2.57 -8.63
C ASP A 278 -16.95 -2.61 -7.29
N ILE A 279 -15.72 -2.10 -7.32
CA ILE A 279 -14.79 -2.13 -6.20
C ILE A 279 -14.84 -0.79 -5.48
N THR A 280 -15.00 -0.84 -4.16
CA THR A 280 -15.01 0.34 -3.30
C THR A 280 -14.25 0.06 -2.01
N ALA A 281 -14.01 1.09 -1.22
CA ALA A 281 -13.48 0.96 0.14
C ALA A 281 -14.35 0.08 1.09
N ARG A 282 -15.57 -0.29 0.67
CA ARG A 282 -16.47 -1.20 1.41
C ARG A 282 -16.45 -2.65 0.88
N THR A 283 -15.65 -2.94 -0.15
CA THR A 283 -15.53 -4.29 -0.70
C THR A 283 -14.78 -5.19 0.28
N ASN A 284 -15.50 -6.10 0.92
CA ASN A 284 -14.97 -6.97 1.98
C ASN A 284 -14.25 -8.20 1.44
N ALA A 285 -14.72 -8.77 0.33
CA ALA A 285 -14.14 -9.95 -0.29
C ALA A 285 -13.67 -9.61 -1.70
N GLY A 286 -12.46 -10.03 -2.05
CA GLY A 286 -11.91 -9.82 -3.39
C GLY A 286 -12.71 -10.59 -4.44
N PRO A 287 -12.80 -10.10 -5.69
CA PRO A 287 -13.37 -10.85 -6.80
C PRO A 287 -12.78 -12.26 -6.92
N THR A 288 -13.63 -13.25 -7.08
CA THR A 288 -13.22 -14.63 -7.33
C THR A 288 -14.07 -15.27 -8.42
N ALA A 289 -13.44 -16.08 -9.26
CA ALA A 289 -14.11 -16.89 -10.27
C ALA A 289 -13.39 -18.22 -10.48
N LEU A 290 -14.15 -19.26 -10.81
CA LEU A 290 -13.67 -20.55 -11.25
C LEU A 290 -14.21 -20.81 -12.66
N ILE A 291 -13.33 -21.00 -13.62
CA ILE A 291 -13.64 -21.03 -15.04
C ILE A 291 -13.08 -22.32 -15.63
N ALA A 292 -13.90 -23.07 -16.36
CA ALA A 292 -13.46 -24.26 -17.08
C ALA A 292 -13.20 -23.91 -18.55
N ILE A 293 -12.10 -24.44 -19.08
CA ILE A 293 -11.68 -24.34 -20.47
C ILE A 293 -12.18 -25.58 -21.22
N GLY A 294 -13.00 -25.40 -22.26
CA GLY A 294 -13.32 -26.45 -23.23
C GLY A 294 -14.18 -27.61 -22.71
N GLN A 295 -15.35 -27.32 -22.15
CA GLN A 295 -16.38 -28.34 -21.87
C GLN A 295 -17.79 -27.88 -22.27
#